data_AF-I3T8E1-F1
#
_entry.id   AF-I3T8E1-F1
#
_cell.length_a   1.000
_cell.length_b   1.000
_cell.length_c   1.000
_cell.angle_alpha   90.00
_cell.angle_beta   90.00
_cell.angle_gamma   90.00
#
_symmetry.space_group_name_H-M   'P 1'
#
loop_
_entity.id
_entity.type
_entity.pdbx_description
1 polymer ?
#
loop_
_entity_poly.entity_id
_entity_poly.type
_entity_poly.pdbx_seq_one_letter_code
_entity_poly.pdbx_strand_id
1 'polypeptide(L)'
;MAETEELPKTIVRRVVKEKLSTYSDDGDIAVHKDALLAFSESARIFIHYLSATANDICRESKRQIINAEDVFKAFEETEFAEFVGPLKDFLEEFRKKNAGKKAAVPKGKGDEKGKGDEEKRKRKAEGEPFDKGDGVDDDQ
;
A
#
# COMPACT_ATOMS: atom_id res chain seq x y z
N MET A 1 19.68 9.79 -3.88
CA MET A 1 20.05 8.77 -2.88
C MET A 1 18.76 8.23 -2.33
N ALA A 2 18.47 6.94 -2.50
CA ALA A 2 17.28 6.36 -1.87
C ALA A 2 17.54 6.37 -0.35
N GLU A 3 16.83 7.22 0.38
CA GLU A 3 16.80 7.12 1.83
C GLU A 3 16.34 5.71 2.17
N THR A 4 17.20 4.96 2.83
CA THR A 4 16.89 3.61 3.29
C THR A 4 15.85 3.73 4.40
N GLU A 5 14.57 3.54 4.03
CA GLU A 5 13.47 3.33 4.98
C GLU A 5 13.66 1.98 5.71
N GLU A 6 14.72 1.89 6.52
CA GLU A 6 15.00 0.72 7.35
C GLU A 6 14.22 0.83 8.66
N LEU A 7 13.49 -0.25 8.98
CA LEU A 7 12.86 -0.38 10.29
C LEU A 7 13.94 -0.40 11.39
N PRO A 8 13.68 0.19 12.56
CA PRO A 8 14.64 0.15 13.67
C PRO A 8 15.04 -1.28 14.03
N LYS A 9 16.34 -1.61 13.86
CA LYS A 9 16.88 -2.96 14.09
C LYS A 9 16.57 -3.52 15.48
N THR A 10 16.46 -2.64 16.48
CA THR A 10 16.05 -3.00 17.84
C THR A 10 14.63 -3.56 17.91
N ILE A 11 13.70 -3.02 17.13
CA ILE A 11 12.31 -3.48 17.08
C ILE A 11 12.23 -4.81 16.33
N VAL A 12 12.89 -4.93 15.18
CA VAL A 12 12.97 -6.19 14.42
C VAL A 12 13.55 -7.30 15.30
N ARG A 13 14.66 -7.02 16.01
CA ARG A 13 15.27 -7.97 16.95
C ARG A 13 14.29 -8.42 18.03
N ARG A 14 13.53 -7.48 18.62
CA ARG A 14 12.57 -7.80 19.69
C ARG A 14 11.51 -8.75 19.18
N VAL A 15 10.88 -8.46 18.04
CA VAL A 15 9.83 -9.30 17.45
C VAL A 15 10.35 -10.71 17.13
N VAL A 16 11.53 -10.81 16.51
CA VAL A 16 12.15 -12.11 16.19
C VAL A 16 12.45 -12.91 17.46
N LYS A 17 13.09 -12.30 18.47
CA LYS A 17 13.40 -13.00 19.72
C LYS A 17 12.13 -13.43 20.47
N GLU A 18 11.14 -12.54 20.57
CA GLU A 18 9.86 -12.85 21.22
C GLU A 18 9.19 -14.06 20.57
N LYS A 19 9.18 -14.12 19.24
CA LYS A 19 8.61 -15.27 18.53
C LYS A 19 9.45 -16.54 18.72
N LEU A 20 10.77 -16.44 18.66
CA LEU A 20 11.68 -17.58 18.90
C LEU A 20 11.53 -18.16 20.31
N SER A 21 11.37 -17.31 21.32
CA SER A 21 11.14 -17.74 22.71
C SER A 21 9.85 -18.56 22.88
N THR A 22 8.87 -18.45 21.97
CA THR A 22 7.67 -19.31 22.01
C THR A 22 7.93 -20.77 21.61
N TYR A 23 9.10 -21.06 21.03
CA TYR A 23 9.49 -22.39 20.56
C TYR A 23 10.56 -23.06 21.42
N SER A 24 11.08 -22.37 22.45
CA SER A 24 12.12 -22.89 23.32
C SER A 24 11.79 -22.65 24.80
N ASP A 25 11.47 -23.74 25.51
CA ASP A 25 11.25 -23.70 26.96
C ASP A 25 12.58 -23.61 27.73
N ASP A 26 13.69 -24.06 27.11
CA ASP A 26 14.96 -24.32 27.79
C ASP A 26 16.02 -23.20 27.67
N GLY A 27 15.70 -22.03 27.08
CA GLY A 27 16.63 -20.91 27.08
C GLY A 27 16.43 -19.80 26.04
N ASP A 28 17.28 -18.78 26.12
CA ASP A 28 17.27 -17.64 25.19
C ASP A 28 17.98 -17.99 23.88
N ILE A 29 17.26 -17.88 22.75
CA ILE A 29 17.83 -18.15 21.42
C ILE A 29 18.64 -16.93 20.96
N ALA A 30 19.93 -17.15 20.73
CA ALA A 30 20.82 -16.14 20.17
C ALA A 30 20.54 -15.93 18.67
N VAL A 31 20.31 -14.68 18.27
CA VAL A 31 20.07 -14.30 16.87
C VAL A 31 21.33 -13.66 16.29
N HIS A 32 21.91 -14.28 15.25
CA HIS A 32 23.10 -13.79 14.56
C HIS A 32 22.83 -12.45 13.86
N LYS A 33 23.89 -11.63 13.66
CA LYS A 33 23.76 -10.31 13.02
C LYS A 33 23.24 -10.42 11.59
N ASP A 34 23.71 -11.39 10.83
CA ASP A 34 23.29 -11.60 9.44
C ASP A 34 21.84 -12.07 9.33
N ALA A 35 21.40 -12.92 10.27
CA ALA A 35 19.99 -13.31 10.36
C ALA A 35 19.10 -12.11 10.65
N LEU A 36 19.52 -11.23 11.57
CA LEU A 36 18.77 -10.01 11.86
C LEU A 36 18.72 -9.06 10.64
N LEU A 37 19.83 -8.95 9.89
CA LEU A 37 19.86 -8.17 8.66
C LEU A 37 18.89 -8.76 7.62
N ALA A 38 18.88 -10.08 7.46
CA ALA A 38 17.93 -10.75 6.57
C ALA A 38 16.48 -10.45 6.97
N PHE A 39 16.12 -10.53 8.25
CA PHE A 39 14.78 -10.15 8.72
C PHE A 39 14.45 -8.67 8.44
N SER A 40 15.40 -7.76 8.62
CA SER A 40 15.21 -6.34 8.32
C SER A 40 14.93 -6.10 6.83
N GLU A 41 15.71 -6.72 5.94
CA GLU A 41 15.51 -6.61 4.50
C GLU A 41 14.22 -7.30 4.05
N SER A 42 13.93 -8.49 4.56
CA SER A 42 12.70 -9.22 4.27
C SER A 42 11.47 -8.44 4.72
N ALA A 43 11.48 -7.80 5.88
CA ALA A 43 10.37 -6.96 6.35
C ALA A 43 10.12 -5.78 5.41
N ARG A 44 11.18 -5.14 4.91
CA ARG A 44 11.06 -4.06 3.93
C ARG A 44 10.46 -4.56 2.62
N ILE A 45 10.99 -5.65 2.08
CA ILE A 45 10.48 -6.27 0.85
C ILE A 45 9.02 -6.67 1.02
N PHE A 46 8.66 -7.23 2.17
CA PHE A 46 7.28 -7.61 2.49
C PHE A 46 6.32 -6.41 2.47
N ILE A 47 6.71 -5.27 3.08
CA ILE A 47 5.90 -4.04 3.04
C ILE A 47 5.68 -3.58 1.59
N HIS A 48 6.74 -3.56 0.77
CA HIS A 48 6.63 -3.17 -0.63
C HIS A 48 5.77 -4.14 -1.44
N TYR A 49 5.96 -5.45 -1.24
CA TYR A 49 5.20 -6.49 -1.91
C TYR A 49 3.70 -6.37 -1.61
N LEU A 50 3.34 -6.32 -0.33
CA LEU A 50 1.94 -6.19 0.08
C LEU A 50 1.32 -4.87 -0.40
N SER A 51 2.09 -3.77 -0.35
CA SER A 51 1.63 -2.46 -0.83
C SER A 51 1.38 -2.46 -2.35
N ALA A 52 2.25 -3.12 -3.12
CA ALA A 52 2.10 -3.26 -4.56
C ALA A 52 0.87 -4.10 -4.90
N THR A 53 0.68 -5.25 -4.26
CA THR A 53 -0.49 -6.11 -4.47
C THR A 53 -1.80 -5.39 -4.11
N ALA A 54 -1.84 -4.71 -2.96
CA ALA A 54 -3.02 -3.93 -2.56
C ALA A 54 -3.29 -2.76 -3.53
N ASN A 55 -2.24 -2.13 -4.04
CA ASN A 55 -2.36 -1.10 -5.07
C ASN A 55 -2.96 -1.68 -6.36
N ASP A 56 -2.50 -2.84 -6.82
CA ASP A 56 -3.00 -3.44 -8.06
C ASP A 56 -4.49 -3.80 -7.95
N ILE A 57 -4.92 -4.37 -6.81
CA ILE A 57 -6.33 -4.65 -6.50
C ILE A 57 -7.17 -3.36 -6.48
N CYS A 58 -6.63 -2.29 -5.88
CA CYS A 58 -7.28 -0.98 -5.85
C CYS A 58 -7.47 -0.41 -7.27
N ARG A 59 -6.44 -0.51 -8.11
CA ARG A 59 -6.47 -0.01 -9.50
C ARG A 59 -7.37 -0.84 -10.40
N GLU A 60 -7.41 -2.16 -10.23
CA GLU A 60 -8.35 -3.05 -10.92
C GLU A 60 -9.80 -2.68 -10.58
N SER A 61 -10.04 -2.29 -9.32
CA SER A 61 -11.33 -1.75 -8.85
C SER A 61 -11.61 -0.31 -9.34
N LYS A 62 -10.79 0.25 -10.25
CA LYS A 62 -10.87 1.64 -10.76
C LYS A 62 -10.81 2.72 -9.67
N ARG A 63 -10.21 2.41 -8.51
CA ARG A 63 -9.99 3.36 -7.41
C ARG A 63 -8.55 3.89 -7.47
N GLN A 64 -8.33 5.01 -6.80
CA GLN A 64 -7.00 5.65 -6.65
C GLN A 64 -6.52 5.67 -5.19
N ILE A 65 -7.38 5.29 -4.25
CA ILE A 65 -7.11 5.29 -2.82
C ILE A 65 -7.30 3.87 -2.31
N ILE A 66 -6.21 3.29 -1.80
CA ILE A 66 -6.21 1.97 -1.17
C ILE A 66 -7.06 2.03 0.10
N ASN A 67 -7.96 1.07 0.25
CA ASN A 67 -8.79 0.92 1.44
C ASN A 67 -8.44 -0.37 2.20
N ALA A 68 -9.13 -0.64 3.31
CA ALA A 68 -8.86 -1.83 4.12
C ALA A 68 -9.17 -3.15 3.39
N GLU A 69 -10.18 -3.17 2.51
CA GLU A 69 -10.53 -4.38 1.75
C GLU A 69 -9.46 -4.76 0.75
N ASP A 70 -8.80 -3.79 0.11
CA ASP A 70 -7.67 -4.05 -0.78
C ASP A 70 -6.53 -4.76 -0.05
N VAL A 71 -6.25 -4.32 1.18
CA VAL A 71 -5.21 -4.93 2.02
C VAL A 71 -5.61 -6.34 2.41
N PHE A 72 -6.87 -6.57 2.82
CA PHE A 72 -7.34 -7.92 3.15
C PHE A 72 -7.26 -8.88 1.97
N LYS A 73 -7.68 -8.44 0.77
CA LYS A 73 -7.54 -9.23 -0.45
C LYS A 73 -6.08 -9.47 -0.80
N ALA A 74 -5.21 -8.48 -0.62
CA ALA A 74 -3.79 -8.67 -0.83
C ALA A 74 -3.22 -9.77 0.08
N PHE A 75 -3.63 -9.84 1.34
CA PHE A 75 -3.25 -10.96 2.22
C PHE A 75 -3.77 -12.32 1.73
N GLU A 76 -4.95 -12.38 1.11
CA GLU A 76 -5.49 -13.61 0.52
C GLU A 76 -4.71 -14.03 -0.73
N GLU A 77 -4.40 -13.10 -1.64
CA GLU A 77 -3.65 -13.34 -2.88
C GLU A 77 -2.18 -13.67 -2.65
N THR A 78 -1.59 -13.15 -1.57
CA THR A 78 -0.17 -13.36 -1.22
C THR A 78 0.06 -14.58 -0.31
N GLU A 79 -0.93 -15.48 -0.22
CA GLU A 79 -0.88 -16.72 0.57
C GLU A 79 -0.74 -16.52 2.10
N PHE A 80 -1.12 -15.34 2.60
CA PHE A 80 -1.07 -14.96 4.00
C PHE A 80 -2.48 -14.80 4.60
N ALA A 81 -3.45 -15.58 4.11
CA ALA A 81 -4.86 -15.50 4.49
C ALA A 81 -5.10 -15.69 6.00
N GLU A 82 -4.19 -16.38 6.71
CA GLU A 82 -4.25 -16.57 8.16
C GLU A 82 -4.21 -15.25 8.95
N PHE A 83 -3.65 -14.17 8.38
CA PHE A 83 -3.60 -12.87 9.05
C PHE A 83 -4.89 -12.05 8.88
N VAL A 84 -5.78 -12.40 7.94
CA VAL A 84 -6.97 -11.60 7.64
C VAL A 84 -7.92 -11.52 8.84
N GLY A 85 -8.15 -12.63 9.54
CA GLY A 85 -8.99 -12.67 10.74
C GLY A 85 -8.47 -11.73 11.84
N PRO A 86 -7.23 -11.95 12.34
CA PRO A 86 -6.62 -11.08 13.33
C PRO A 86 -6.57 -9.59 12.94
N LEU A 87 -6.35 -9.28 11.65
CA LEU A 87 -6.33 -7.90 11.17
C LEU A 87 -7.72 -7.24 11.19
N LYS A 88 -8.79 -7.98 10.89
CA LYS A 88 -10.17 -7.48 10.98
C LYS A 88 -10.54 -7.15 12.43
N ASP A 89 -10.19 -8.04 13.36
CA ASP A 89 -10.43 -7.83 14.79
C ASP A 89 -9.70 -6.57 15.29
N PHE A 90 -8.41 -6.42 14.92
CA PHE A 90 -7.63 -5.25 15.27
C PHE A 90 -8.21 -3.95 14.69
N LEU A 91 -8.68 -3.98 13.43
CA LEU A 91 -9.30 -2.82 12.79
C LEU A 91 -10.61 -2.41 13.49
N GLU A 92 -11.43 -3.37 13.91
CA GLU A 92 -12.64 -3.11 14.67
C GLU A 92 -12.32 -2.48 16.03
N GLU A 93 -11.37 -3.05 16.77
CA GLU A 93 -10.94 -2.52 18.06
C GLU A 93 -10.38 -1.09 17.93
N PHE A 94 -9.58 -0.84 16.90
CA PHE A 94 -9.05 0.49 16.59
C PHE A 94 -10.16 1.50 16.30
N ARG A 95 -11.18 1.12 15.52
CA ARG A 95 -12.34 1.98 15.23
C ARG A 95 -13.14 2.28 16.49
N LYS A 96 -13.37 1.30 17.35
CA LYS A 96 -14.06 1.48 18.64
C LYS A 96 -13.31 2.45 19.56
N LYS A 97 -12.00 2.30 19.69
CA LYS A 97 -11.14 3.19 20.49
C LYS A 97 -11.12 4.63 19.95
N ASN A 98 -11.21 4.81 18.64
CA ASN A 98 -11.17 6.13 18.00
C ASN A 98 -12.53 6.79 17.80
N ALA A 99 -13.64 6.04 17.87
CA ALA A 99 -15.00 6.59 17.83
C ALA A 99 -15.25 7.60 18.97
N GLY A 100 -14.69 7.35 20.16
CA GLY A 100 -14.79 8.26 21.31
C GLY A 100 -14.05 9.59 21.13
N LYS A 101 -13.05 9.67 20.25
CA LYS A 101 -12.27 10.91 19.99
C LYS A 101 -12.92 11.82 18.94
N LYS A 102 -13.76 11.27 18.04
CA LYS A 102 -14.44 12.03 16.98
C LYS A 102 -15.75 12.70 17.44
N ALA A 103 -16.27 12.35 18.62
CA ALA A 103 -17.48 12.95 19.18
C ALA A 103 -17.30 14.38 19.73
N ALA A 104 -16.06 14.91 19.76
CA ALA A 104 -15.75 16.25 20.29
C ALA A 104 -15.64 17.35 19.23
N VAL A 105 -15.98 17.09 17.96
CA VAL A 105 -16.05 18.14 16.93
C VAL A 105 -17.51 18.54 16.73
N PRO A 106 -17.95 19.74 17.15
CA PRO A 106 -19.32 20.17 16.94
C PRO A 106 -19.58 20.34 15.44
N LYS A 107 -20.62 19.67 14.95
CA LYS A 107 -21.22 19.89 13.63
C LYS A 107 -21.65 21.35 13.51
N GLY A 108 -20.85 22.17 12.84
CA GLY A 108 -21.29 23.45 12.31
C GLY A 108 -22.18 23.21 11.07
N LYS A 109 -23.47 23.51 11.19
CA LYS A 109 -24.41 23.69 10.07
C LYS A 109 -24.01 24.92 9.25
N GLY A 110 -24.09 24.82 7.92
CA GLY A 110 -23.99 25.96 7.00
C GLY A 110 -24.31 25.50 5.58
N ASP A 111 -25.49 25.89 5.10
CA ASP A 111 -26.15 25.55 3.84
C ASP A 111 -25.60 26.30 2.60
N GLU A 112 -25.89 25.69 1.43
CA GLU A 112 -26.14 26.27 0.10
C GLU A 112 -25.07 26.90 -0.84
N LYS A 113 -25.08 26.34 -2.06
CA LYS A 113 -25.00 26.94 -3.42
C LYS A 113 -23.68 27.49 -3.99
N GLY A 114 -23.29 26.89 -5.12
CA GLY A 114 -22.46 27.51 -6.16
C GLY A 114 -22.30 26.62 -7.39
N LYS A 115 -23.02 26.92 -8.47
CA LYS A 115 -22.96 26.29 -9.80
C LYS A 115 -21.68 26.64 -10.57
N GLY A 116 -21.24 25.73 -11.44
CA GLY A 116 -20.62 26.01 -12.75
C GLY A 116 -19.09 26.07 -12.77
N ASP A 117 -18.43 25.16 -13.50
CA ASP A 117 -17.97 25.47 -14.87
C ASP A 117 -17.46 24.19 -15.55
N GLU A 118 -18.06 23.89 -16.69
CA GLU A 118 -17.74 22.79 -17.59
C GLU A 118 -17.10 23.41 -18.84
N GLU A 119 -15.77 23.42 -18.96
CA GLU A 119 -15.14 23.56 -20.28
C GLU A 119 -13.67 23.13 -20.33
N LYS A 120 -13.29 22.58 -21.49
CA LYS A 120 -11.96 22.12 -21.94
C LYS A 120 -11.46 20.80 -21.37
N ARG A 121 -11.79 19.72 -22.09
CA ARG A 121 -10.82 18.91 -22.88
C ARG A 121 -11.54 17.77 -23.63
N LYS A 122 -12.17 18.11 -24.75
CA LYS A 122 -12.46 17.18 -25.86
C LYS A 122 -11.86 17.78 -27.13
N ARG A 123 -11.27 16.92 -27.97
CA ARG A 123 -10.40 17.12 -29.16
C ARG A 123 -8.97 16.69 -28.77
N LYS A 124 -8.41 15.56 -29.19
CA LYS A 124 -8.64 14.72 -30.37
C LYS A 124 -8.30 13.25 -30.06
N ALA A 125 -9.26 12.37 -30.31
CA ALA A 125 -9.05 11.04 -30.91
C ALA A 125 -9.76 11.15 -32.27
N GLU A 126 -9.44 10.51 -33.38
CA GLU A 126 -8.41 9.59 -33.87
C GLU A 126 -8.70 9.51 -35.39
N GLY A 127 -7.74 9.07 -36.22
CA GLY A 127 -8.04 8.62 -37.58
C GLY A 127 -7.05 9.08 -38.65
N GLU A 128 -5.92 8.38 -38.77
CA GLU A 128 -5.23 8.20 -40.06
C GLU A 128 -6.10 7.30 -40.98
N PRO A 129 -5.88 7.26 -42.32
CA PRO A 129 -4.82 6.36 -42.82
C PRO A 129 -4.10 6.77 -44.13
N PHE A 130 -2.82 6.36 -44.20
CA PHE A 130 -2.08 5.76 -45.33
C PHE A 130 -1.96 6.42 -46.74
N ASP A 131 -0.68 6.56 -47.13
CA ASP A 131 -0.05 6.17 -48.42
C ASP A 131 -0.11 7.11 -49.65
N LYS A 132 1.06 7.68 -49.98
CA LYS A 132 1.83 7.32 -51.18
C LYS A 132 3.22 7.94 -51.17
N GLY A 133 4.21 7.14 -51.58
CA GLY A 133 5.62 7.52 -51.70
C GLY A 133 5.99 8.28 -52.98
N ASP A 134 7.30 8.21 -53.26
CA ASP A 134 8.08 8.85 -54.32
C ASP A 134 8.36 10.34 -54.05
N GLY A 135 9.55 10.91 -54.09
CA GLY A 135 10.91 10.52 -54.46
C GLY A 135 11.76 11.81 -54.43
N VAL A 136 13.01 11.75 -53.99
CA VAL A 136 14.20 12.08 -54.83
C VAL A 136 14.70 13.55 -54.73
N ASP A 137 16.00 13.66 -54.43
CA ASP A 137 16.98 14.77 -54.63
C ASP A 137 16.72 16.12 -53.92
N ASP A 138 17.65 16.99 -53.55
CA ASP A 138 19.08 17.21 -53.86
C ASP A 138 19.63 18.22 -52.82
N ASP A 139 20.95 18.24 -52.64
CA ASP A 139 21.85 19.34 -52.21
C ASP A 139 21.31 20.65 -51.58
N GLN A 140 21.84 21.00 -50.40
CA GLN A 140 22.84 22.07 -50.20
C GLN A 140 23.24 22.20 -48.72
#